data_AF-A0A7K6VVA0-F1
#
_entry.id   AF-A0A7K6VVA0-F1
#
_cell.length_a   1.000
_cell.length_b   1.000
_cell.length_c   1.000
_cell.angle_alpha   90.00
_cell.angle_beta   90.00
_cell.angle_gamma   90.00
#
_symmetry.space_group_name_H-M   'P 1'
#
loop_
_entity.id
_entity.type
_entity.pdbx_description
1 polymer ?
#
loop_
_entity_poly.entity_id
_entity_poly.type
_entity_poly.pdbx_seq_one_letter_code
_entity_poly.pdbx_strand_id
1 'polypeptide(L)'
;VAQGIVQEVRQSAQLMLSQLLQQLRTNVALPACLRVIGFLRRMDVLTEAELRLKFLQARGAWLRSVQAAVPERDPFVHLSKTVEACRVHLFDVITQYRAIFSDEEPRAPAQGAIFHGWVLHKVSEFLRTLRRDLGRGVGGRLDSLLGQCMYFGLSFSRVGVDFRGQLAPLFQRVAADAFGAAVREALDKFREEMNSYTLISAPAVLGGGAGAPLPTAQPGTLQPPMVLLDFPPLACFLNGLLVAFNDLRLCCPIALAQDVTACLDSALAEVTKTILAFHRAEEAAFSGREQELFTQFCTAFLEDLLPYLNRCLQVLFPPAQIAQALGEISGLG
;
A
#
# COMPACT_ATOMS: atom_id res chain seq x y z
N VAL A 1 -48.97 39.55 27.46
CA VAL A 1 -49.20 38.09 27.57
C VAL A 1 -48.99 37.37 26.23
N ALA A 2 -49.76 37.67 25.17
CA ALA A 2 -49.62 37.00 23.87
C ALA A 2 -48.21 37.09 23.23
N GLN A 3 -47.56 38.26 23.28
CA GLN A 3 -46.18 38.41 22.78
C GLN A 3 -45.14 37.58 23.57
N GLY A 4 -45.34 37.40 24.88
CA GLY A 4 -44.47 36.56 25.72
C GLY A 4 -44.59 35.08 25.36
N ILE A 5 -45.83 34.60 25.19
CA ILE A 5 -46.10 33.22 24.77
C ILE A 5 -45.50 32.94 23.38
N VAL A 6 -45.60 33.88 22.44
CA VAL A 6 -44.99 33.74 21.11
C VAL A 6 -43.46 33.63 21.19
N GLN A 7 -42.80 34.39 22.08
CA GLN A 7 -41.36 34.26 22.29
C GLN A 7 -40.98 32.92 22.91
N GLU A 8 -41.71 32.45 23.93
CA GLU A 8 -41.47 31.15 24.56
C GLU A 8 -41.63 29.99 23.57
N VAL A 9 -42.66 30.01 22.73
CA VAL A 9 -42.87 29.00 21.68
C VAL A 9 -41.71 29.01 20.68
N ARG A 10 -41.24 30.20 20.27
CA ARG A 10 -40.09 30.31 19.36
C ARG A 10 -38.79 29.78 19.99
N GLN A 11 -38.53 30.10 21.26
CA GLN A 11 -37.37 29.57 21.97
C GLN A 11 -37.43 28.05 22.10
N SER A 12 -38.59 27.50 22.46
CA SER A 12 -38.80 26.05 22.57
C SER A 12 -38.61 25.35 21.22
N ALA A 13 -39.12 25.92 20.12
CA ALA A 13 -38.91 25.39 18.78
C ALA A 13 -37.43 25.42 18.36
N GLN A 14 -36.69 26.49 18.67
CA GLN A 14 -35.25 26.58 18.40
C GLN A 14 -34.45 25.55 19.21
N LEU A 15 -34.80 25.36 20.49
CA LEU A 15 -34.19 24.34 21.34
C LEU A 15 -34.44 22.94 20.76
N MET A 16 -35.67 22.62 20.37
CA MET A 16 -36.01 21.34 19.74
C MET A 16 -35.21 21.10 18.46
N LEU A 17 -35.12 22.11 17.58
CA LEU A 17 -34.32 22.05 16.36
C LEU A 17 -32.84 21.73 16.69
N SER A 18 -32.27 22.43 17.67
CA SER A 18 -30.87 22.22 18.07
C SER A 18 -30.63 20.80 18.62
N GLN A 19 -31.55 20.29 19.43
CA GLN A 19 -31.45 18.95 20.01
C GLN A 19 -31.59 17.86 18.94
N LEU A 20 -32.53 18.00 18.01
CA LEU A 20 -32.72 17.07 16.90
C LEU A 20 -31.48 17.02 15.99
N LEU A 21 -30.91 18.18 15.65
CA LEU A 21 -29.67 18.25 14.87
C LEU A 21 -28.47 17.66 15.64
N GLN A 22 -28.42 17.84 16.96
CA GLN A 22 -27.37 17.27 17.80
C GLN A 22 -27.49 15.74 17.89
N GLN A 23 -28.70 15.18 17.90
CA GLN A 23 -28.90 13.73 17.83
C GLN A 23 -28.32 13.16 16.52
N LEU A 24 -28.47 13.84 15.38
CA LEU A 24 -27.86 13.37 14.12
C LEU A 24 -26.32 13.34 14.14
N ARG A 25 -25.69 14.04 15.09
CA ARG A 25 -24.22 14.07 15.27
C ARG A 25 -23.67 12.93 16.14
N THR A 26 -24.50 11.98 16.56
CA THR A 26 -24.07 10.81 17.35
C THR A 26 -24.20 9.52 16.54
N ASN A 27 -23.85 8.38 17.14
CA ASN A 27 -24.05 7.08 16.50
C ASN A 27 -25.54 6.72 16.54
N VAL A 28 -26.24 6.94 15.42
CA VAL A 28 -27.69 6.77 15.31
C VAL A 28 -28.01 5.81 14.18
N ALA A 29 -28.89 4.84 14.47
CA ALA A 29 -29.41 3.89 13.50
C ALA A 29 -30.48 4.51 12.59
N LEU A 30 -30.67 3.93 11.40
CA LEU A 30 -31.62 4.41 10.39
C LEU A 30 -33.04 4.72 10.94
N PRO A 31 -33.69 3.86 11.75
CA PRO A 31 -35.04 4.15 12.25
C PRO A 31 -35.10 5.44 13.07
N ALA A 32 -34.06 5.72 13.85
CA ALA A 32 -33.98 6.94 14.63
C ALA A 32 -33.70 8.17 13.74
N CYS A 33 -32.86 8.04 12.71
CA CYS A 33 -32.66 9.10 11.71
C CYS A 33 -33.98 9.46 11.00
N LEU A 34 -34.78 8.46 10.60
CA LEU A 34 -36.11 8.67 9.99
C LEU A 34 -37.05 9.43 10.93
N ARG A 35 -37.09 9.07 12.22
CA ARG A 35 -37.90 9.81 13.22
C ARG A 35 -37.44 11.27 13.37
N VAL A 36 -36.14 11.49 13.51
CA VAL A 36 -35.57 12.84 13.70
C VAL A 36 -35.85 13.71 12.47
N ILE A 37 -35.59 13.21 11.27
CA ILE A 37 -35.89 13.95 10.03
C ILE A 37 -37.41 14.14 9.86
N GLY A 38 -38.23 13.16 10.25
CA GLY A 38 -39.69 13.29 10.27
C GLY A 38 -40.17 14.43 11.16
N PHE A 39 -39.59 14.60 12.35
CA PHE A 39 -39.89 15.76 13.22
C PHE A 39 -39.42 17.06 12.59
N LEU A 40 -38.20 17.10 12.04
CA LEU A 40 -37.66 18.30 11.39
C LEU A 40 -38.50 18.75 10.18
N ARG A 41 -39.02 17.81 9.37
CA ARG A 41 -39.97 18.10 8.29
C ARG A 41 -41.28 18.69 8.82
N ARG A 42 -41.84 18.16 9.92
CA ARG A 42 -43.08 18.66 10.52
C ARG A 42 -42.95 20.03 11.17
N MET A 43 -41.74 20.42 11.58
CA MET A 43 -41.48 21.76 12.10
C MET A 43 -41.55 22.83 11.00
N ASP A 44 -41.40 22.45 9.73
CA ASP A 44 -41.53 23.34 8.55
C ASP A 44 -40.62 24.58 8.60
N VAL A 45 -39.46 24.46 9.27
CA VAL A 45 -38.46 25.53 9.40
C VAL A 45 -37.36 25.43 8.34
N LEU A 46 -37.15 24.23 7.78
CA LEU A 46 -36.09 23.94 6.82
C LEU A 46 -36.69 23.39 5.54
N THR A 47 -36.22 23.90 4.40
CA THR A 47 -36.51 23.31 3.09
C THR A 47 -35.90 21.91 2.97
N GLU A 48 -36.41 21.10 2.04
CA GLU A 48 -35.87 19.74 1.81
C GLU A 48 -34.37 19.77 1.42
N ALA A 49 -33.94 20.79 0.68
CA ALA A 49 -32.53 21.00 0.33
C ALA A 49 -31.67 21.31 1.58
N GLU A 50 -32.18 22.17 2.47
CA GLU A 50 -31.49 22.48 3.73
C GLU A 50 -31.46 21.26 4.68
N LEU A 51 -32.53 20.46 4.73
CA LEU A 51 -32.56 19.23 5.52
C LEU A 51 -31.50 18.24 5.06
N ARG A 52 -31.35 18.02 3.75
CA ARG A 52 -30.30 17.17 3.17
C ARG A 52 -28.91 17.67 3.55
N LEU A 53 -28.67 18.98 3.41
CA LEU A 53 -27.38 19.57 3.77
C LEU A 53 -27.09 19.44 5.27
N LYS A 54 -28.06 19.77 6.13
CA LYS A 54 -27.93 19.65 7.59
C LYS A 54 -27.70 18.21 8.01
N PHE A 55 -28.37 17.24 7.39
CA PHE A 55 -28.13 15.82 7.61
C PHE A 55 -26.68 15.45 7.26
N LEU A 56 -26.21 15.75 6.05
CA LEU A 56 -24.84 15.44 5.62
C LEU A 56 -23.77 16.14 6.48
N GLN A 57 -24.04 17.38 6.92
CA GLN A 57 -23.17 18.11 7.86
C GLN A 57 -23.10 17.44 9.23
N ALA A 58 -24.25 17.03 9.78
CA ALA A 58 -24.33 16.38 11.09
C ALA A 58 -23.66 15.00 11.06
N ARG A 59 -24.00 14.16 10.07
CA ARG A 59 -23.36 12.84 9.88
C ARG A 59 -21.88 12.96 9.57
N GLY A 60 -21.47 13.96 8.79
CA GLY A 60 -20.06 14.25 8.51
C GLY A 60 -19.28 14.69 9.75
N ALA A 61 -19.90 15.44 10.66
CA ALA A 61 -19.29 15.80 11.94
C ALA A 61 -19.12 14.58 12.85
N TRP A 62 -20.13 13.73 12.91
CA TRP A 62 -20.03 12.45 13.62
C TRP A 62 -18.92 11.57 13.07
N LEU A 63 -18.88 11.34 11.74
CA LEU A 63 -17.83 10.53 11.11
C LEU A 63 -16.42 11.07 11.42
N ARG A 64 -16.22 12.39 11.39
CA ARG A 64 -14.94 13.00 11.78
C ARG A 64 -14.58 12.73 13.24
N SER A 65 -15.55 12.75 14.16
CA SER A 65 -15.29 12.41 15.57
C SER A 65 -14.86 10.95 15.75
N VAL A 66 -15.45 10.02 14.98
CA VAL A 66 -15.04 8.61 14.99
C VAL A 66 -13.63 8.44 14.43
N GLN A 67 -13.31 9.11 13.32
CA GLN A 67 -11.97 9.10 12.73
C GLN A 67 -10.93 9.72 13.67
N ALA A 68 -11.25 10.82 14.35
CA ALA A 68 -10.36 11.47 15.32
C ALA A 68 -10.06 10.61 16.56
N ALA A 69 -10.92 9.62 16.87
CA ALA A 69 -10.68 8.68 17.94
C ALA A 69 -9.73 7.53 17.56
N VAL A 70 -9.35 7.41 16.28
CA VAL A 70 -8.42 6.38 15.82
C VAL A 70 -6.99 6.71 16.29
N PRO A 71 -6.27 5.79 16.95
CA PRO A 71 -4.90 6.06 17.41
C PRO A 71 -3.92 6.30 16.26
N GLU A 72 -3.17 7.41 16.28
CA GLU A 72 -2.21 7.78 15.20
C GLU A 72 -0.75 7.29 15.43
N ARG A 73 -0.49 6.57 16.52
CA ARG A 73 0.88 6.18 16.95
C ARG A 73 1.57 5.26 15.93
N ASP A 74 0.87 4.21 15.52
CA ASP A 74 1.36 3.24 14.54
C ASP A 74 0.64 3.45 13.20
N PRO A 75 1.35 3.79 12.10
CA PRO A 75 0.71 4.09 10.82
C PRO A 75 -0.12 2.94 10.26
N PHE A 76 0.32 1.69 10.43
CA PHE A 76 -0.40 0.51 9.96
C PHE A 76 -1.72 0.33 10.72
N VAL A 77 -1.69 0.37 12.05
CA VAL A 77 -2.88 0.25 12.90
C VAL A 77 -3.82 1.42 12.67
N HIS A 78 -3.29 2.64 12.53
CA HIS A 78 -4.09 3.81 12.20
C HIS A 78 -4.84 3.58 10.88
N LEU A 79 -4.13 3.23 9.80
CA LEU A 79 -4.75 2.99 8.50
C LEU A 79 -5.77 1.86 8.51
N SER A 80 -5.43 0.71 9.07
CA SER A 80 -6.33 -0.44 9.15
C SER A 80 -7.66 -0.07 9.85
N LYS A 81 -7.56 0.66 10.98
CA LYS A 81 -8.75 1.17 11.69
C LYS A 81 -9.48 2.27 10.92
N THR A 82 -8.76 3.19 10.26
CA THR A 82 -9.38 4.24 9.43
C THR A 82 -10.12 3.63 8.24
N VAL A 83 -9.55 2.63 7.56
CA VAL A 83 -10.20 1.92 6.44
C VAL A 83 -11.50 1.30 6.92
N GLU A 84 -11.46 0.56 8.03
CA GLU A 84 -12.66 -0.11 8.56
C GLU A 84 -13.72 0.89 9.03
N ALA A 85 -13.32 1.92 9.79
CA ALA A 85 -14.24 2.96 10.26
C ALA A 85 -14.88 3.72 9.10
N CYS A 86 -14.09 4.08 8.07
CA CYS A 86 -14.62 4.71 6.86
C CYS A 86 -15.58 3.77 6.14
N ARG A 87 -15.19 2.52 5.89
CA ARG A 87 -15.99 1.54 5.15
C ARG A 87 -17.35 1.32 5.80
N VAL A 88 -17.39 1.09 7.11
CA VAL A 88 -18.64 0.83 7.84
C VAL A 88 -19.47 2.11 7.95
N HIS A 89 -18.91 3.17 8.53
CA HIS A 89 -19.70 4.33 8.91
C HIS A 89 -20.06 5.22 7.73
N LEU A 90 -19.22 5.33 6.69
CA LEU A 90 -19.59 6.05 5.48
C LEU A 90 -20.69 5.30 4.72
N PHE A 91 -20.66 3.96 4.69
CA PHE A 91 -21.70 3.16 4.07
C PHE A 91 -23.04 3.32 4.80
N ASP A 92 -23.02 3.34 6.13
CA ASP A 92 -24.21 3.62 6.95
C ASP A 92 -24.80 4.99 6.62
N VAL A 93 -23.97 6.04 6.56
CA VAL A 93 -24.46 7.39 6.25
C VAL A 93 -25.06 7.47 4.85
N ILE A 94 -24.46 6.80 3.87
CA ILE A 94 -24.99 6.74 2.51
C ILE A 94 -26.34 6.00 2.49
N THR A 95 -26.41 4.83 3.13
CA THR A 95 -27.65 4.05 3.20
C THR A 95 -28.75 4.84 3.90
N GLN A 96 -28.41 5.53 4.99
CA GLN A 96 -29.33 6.42 5.70
C GLN A 96 -29.81 7.55 4.82
N TYR A 97 -28.91 8.24 4.11
CA TYR A 97 -29.27 9.33 3.21
C TYR A 97 -30.26 8.86 2.14
N ARG A 98 -29.96 7.75 1.47
CA ARG A 98 -30.84 7.19 0.44
C ARG A 98 -32.21 6.83 1.00
N ALA A 99 -32.26 6.10 2.10
CA ALA A 99 -33.54 5.73 2.72
C ALA A 99 -34.40 6.93 3.16
N ILE A 100 -33.79 8.08 3.47
CA ILE A 100 -34.50 9.28 3.94
C ILE A 100 -34.93 10.19 2.78
N PHE A 101 -34.14 10.25 1.70
CA PHE A 101 -34.23 11.29 0.68
C PHE A 101 -34.46 10.78 -0.76
N SER A 102 -34.49 9.45 -1.00
CA SER A 102 -34.60 8.84 -2.34
C SER A 102 -36.00 8.94 -2.99
N ASP A 103 -37.05 9.33 -2.27
CA ASP A 103 -38.42 9.38 -2.84
C ASP A 103 -38.70 10.59 -3.76
N GLU A 104 -37.75 11.52 -3.96
CA GLU A 104 -38.00 12.78 -4.72
C GLU A 104 -37.24 12.91 -6.05
N GLU A 105 -36.87 11.79 -6.68
CA GLU A 105 -35.88 11.81 -7.78
C GLU A 105 -36.28 12.34 -9.19
N PRO A 106 -37.49 12.80 -9.55
CA PRO A 106 -37.66 13.36 -10.90
C PRO A 106 -37.35 14.86 -11.05
N ARG A 107 -37.24 15.65 -9.96
CA ARG A 107 -37.45 17.12 -10.07
C ARG A 107 -36.19 18.00 -10.03
N ALA A 108 -35.02 17.51 -9.62
CA ALA A 108 -33.83 18.38 -9.54
C ALA A 108 -32.48 17.61 -9.59
N PRO A 109 -31.79 17.54 -10.76
CA PRO A 109 -30.45 16.95 -10.86
C PRO A 109 -29.42 17.61 -9.92
N ALA A 110 -29.61 18.89 -9.57
CA ALA A 110 -28.76 19.61 -8.63
C ALA A 110 -28.75 19.02 -7.21
N GLN A 111 -29.82 18.36 -6.77
CA GLN A 111 -29.94 17.82 -5.41
C GLN A 111 -29.18 16.48 -5.26
N GLY A 112 -29.17 15.64 -6.30
CA GLY A 112 -28.31 14.47 -6.37
C GLY A 112 -26.82 14.83 -6.37
N ALA A 113 -26.46 15.95 -7.01
CA ALA A 113 -25.08 16.43 -7.08
C ALA A 113 -24.48 16.75 -5.70
N ILE A 114 -25.26 17.27 -4.75
CA ILE A 114 -24.78 17.58 -3.38
C ILE A 114 -24.36 16.29 -2.66
N PHE A 115 -25.18 15.24 -2.76
CA PHE A 115 -24.89 13.94 -2.15
C PHE A 115 -23.63 13.30 -2.76
N HIS A 116 -23.57 13.22 -4.08
CA HIS A 116 -22.40 12.66 -4.76
C HIS A 116 -21.13 13.46 -4.48
N GLY A 117 -21.21 14.80 -4.49
CA GLY A 117 -20.11 15.68 -4.12
C GLY A 117 -19.63 15.46 -2.68
N TRP A 118 -20.55 15.26 -1.74
CA TRP A 118 -20.20 14.95 -0.36
C TRP A 118 -19.49 13.59 -0.24
N VAL A 119 -19.98 12.54 -0.90
CA VAL A 119 -19.33 11.22 -0.88
C VAL A 119 -17.93 11.27 -1.50
N LEU A 120 -17.78 11.93 -2.64
CA LEU A 120 -16.48 12.13 -3.29
C LEU A 120 -15.52 12.90 -2.39
N HIS A 121 -16.01 13.93 -1.69
CA HIS A 121 -15.20 14.66 -0.71
C HIS A 121 -14.71 13.74 0.43
N LYS A 122 -15.56 12.84 0.94
CA LYS A 122 -15.17 11.86 1.97
C LYS A 122 -14.15 10.84 1.47
N VAL A 123 -14.28 10.37 0.24
CA VAL A 123 -13.27 9.51 -0.39
C VAL A 123 -11.95 10.27 -0.56
N SER A 124 -11.98 11.54 -0.96
CA SER A 124 -10.78 12.38 -1.06
C SER A 124 -10.09 12.59 0.29
N GLU A 125 -10.86 12.80 1.37
CA GLU A 125 -10.33 12.85 2.74
C GLU A 125 -9.62 11.54 3.10
N PHE A 126 -10.25 10.40 2.84
CA PHE A 126 -9.66 9.09 3.06
C PHE A 126 -8.36 8.89 2.27
N LEU A 127 -8.33 9.19 0.97
CA LEU A 127 -7.14 9.03 0.12
C LEU A 127 -5.98 9.94 0.57
N ARG A 128 -6.28 11.14 1.10
CA ARG A 128 -5.26 12.02 1.69
C ARG A 128 -4.66 11.42 2.96
N THR A 129 -5.49 10.88 3.85
CA THR A 129 -5.01 10.17 5.04
C THR A 129 -4.19 8.94 4.66
N LEU A 130 -4.68 8.16 3.69
CA LEU A 130 -3.99 6.99 3.15
C LEU A 130 -2.59 7.34 2.64
N ARG A 131 -2.48 8.35 1.78
CA ARG A 131 -1.18 8.83 1.26
C ARG A 131 -0.24 9.28 2.37
N ARG A 132 -0.74 10.05 3.34
CA ARG A 132 0.05 10.57 4.46
C ARG A 132 0.66 9.44 5.28
N ASP A 133 -0.14 8.47 5.69
CA ASP A 133 0.32 7.43 6.61
C ASP A 133 1.11 6.32 5.89
N LEU A 134 0.80 6.04 4.62
CA LEU A 134 1.67 5.23 3.78
C LEU A 134 3.09 5.83 3.69
N GLY A 135 3.20 7.15 3.53
CA GLY A 135 4.49 7.85 3.50
C GLY A 135 5.24 7.86 4.84
N ARG A 136 4.58 7.54 5.97
CA ARG A 136 5.23 7.37 7.28
C ARG A 136 5.87 5.98 7.45
N GLY A 137 5.57 5.05 6.56
CA GLY A 137 6.02 3.66 6.63
C GLY A 137 5.03 2.77 7.38
N VAL A 138 4.51 1.75 6.70
CA VAL A 138 3.51 0.78 7.22
C VAL A 138 4.09 -0.61 7.49
N GLY A 139 5.42 -0.75 7.38
CA GLY A 139 6.13 -2.03 7.51
C GLY A 139 5.80 -3.02 6.38
N GLY A 140 6.15 -4.30 6.59
CA GLY A 140 6.04 -5.36 5.58
C GLY A 140 4.62 -5.90 5.31
N ARG A 141 3.56 -5.24 5.78
CA ARG A 141 2.16 -5.70 5.64
C ARG A 141 1.36 -4.85 4.65
N LEU A 142 2.03 -4.37 3.61
CA LEU A 142 1.46 -3.48 2.61
C LEU A 142 0.30 -4.15 1.82
N ASP A 143 0.44 -5.44 1.55
CA ASP A 143 -0.52 -6.31 0.90
C ASP A 143 -1.87 -6.40 1.66
N SER A 144 -1.80 -6.52 2.99
CA SER A 144 -2.98 -6.57 3.84
C SER A 144 -3.76 -5.25 3.75
N LEU A 145 -3.06 -4.11 3.84
CA LEU A 145 -3.68 -2.78 3.70
C LEU A 145 -4.25 -2.56 2.29
N LEU A 146 -3.55 -3.02 1.25
CA LEU A 146 -4.04 -2.95 -0.13
C LEU A 146 -5.33 -3.74 -0.28
N GLY A 147 -5.37 -4.98 0.23
CA GLY A 147 -6.55 -5.83 0.22
C GLY A 147 -7.75 -5.18 0.93
N GLN A 148 -7.53 -4.60 2.11
CA GLN A 148 -8.56 -3.86 2.84
C GLN A 148 -9.07 -2.64 2.07
N CYS A 149 -8.18 -1.85 1.47
CA CYS A 149 -8.57 -0.68 0.68
C CYS A 149 -9.31 -1.07 -0.61
N MET A 150 -8.88 -2.15 -1.27
CA MET A 150 -9.55 -2.69 -2.45
C MET A 150 -10.95 -3.21 -2.13
N TYR A 151 -11.10 -3.92 -1.00
CA TYR A 151 -12.39 -4.36 -0.53
C TYR A 151 -13.31 -3.18 -0.17
N PHE A 152 -12.77 -2.14 0.49
CA PHE A 152 -13.51 -0.92 0.75
C PHE A 152 -14.00 -0.28 -0.56
N GLY A 153 -13.12 -0.09 -1.55
CA GLY A 153 -13.51 0.45 -2.86
C GLY A 153 -14.56 -0.41 -3.59
N LEU A 154 -14.41 -1.74 -3.54
CA LEU A 154 -15.38 -2.68 -4.12
C LEU A 154 -16.75 -2.60 -3.42
N SER A 155 -16.78 -2.46 -2.10
CA SER A 155 -18.06 -2.36 -1.37
C SER A 155 -18.83 -1.08 -1.74
N PHE A 156 -18.13 -0.03 -2.17
CA PHE A 156 -18.71 1.24 -2.57
C PHE A 156 -19.08 1.31 -4.06
N SER A 157 -18.59 0.39 -4.90
CA SER A 157 -18.98 0.34 -6.31
C SER A 157 -20.48 0.08 -6.47
N ARG A 158 -21.09 -0.70 -5.56
CA ARG A 158 -22.55 -0.93 -5.47
C ARG A 158 -23.36 0.35 -5.22
N VAL A 159 -22.68 1.36 -4.70
CA VAL A 159 -23.23 2.67 -4.35
C VAL A 159 -22.90 3.70 -5.43
N GLY A 160 -22.24 3.30 -6.52
CA GLY A 160 -21.86 4.15 -7.63
C GLY A 160 -20.55 4.92 -7.39
N VAL A 161 -19.73 4.50 -6.42
CA VAL A 161 -18.44 5.14 -6.11
C VAL A 161 -17.34 4.09 -6.12
N ASP A 162 -16.50 4.08 -7.16
CA ASP A 162 -15.32 3.22 -7.24
C ASP A 162 -14.05 4.09 -7.31
N PHE A 163 -13.20 3.98 -6.30
CA PHE A 163 -11.93 4.72 -6.20
C PHE A 163 -10.72 3.79 -6.28
N ARG A 164 -10.89 2.51 -6.61
CA ARG A 164 -9.78 1.54 -6.68
C ARG A 164 -8.69 1.95 -7.66
N GLY A 165 -9.07 2.60 -8.77
CA GLY A 165 -8.12 3.17 -9.72
C GLY A 165 -7.16 4.22 -9.13
N GLN A 166 -7.56 4.88 -8.04
CA GLN A 166 -6.70 5.85 -7.33
C GLN A 166 -5.81 5.20 -6.26
N LEU A 167 -6.10 3.96 -5.86
CA LEU A 167 -5.30 3.23 -4.87
C LEU A 167 -3.99 2.72 -5.48
N ALA A 168 -4.06 2.15 -6.69
CA ALA A 168 -2.92 1.53 -7.36
C ALA A 168 -1.64 2.40 -7.35
N PRO A 169 -1.66 3.68 -7.81
CA PRO A 169 -0.45 4.51 -7.81
C PRO A 169 0.08 4.86 -6.41
N LEU A 170 -0.77 4.87 -5.38
CA LEU A 170 -0.33 5.12 -4.00
C LEU A 170 0.49 3.94 -3.45
N PHE A 171 -0.03 2.72 -3.63
CA PHE A 171 0.64 1.51 -3.16
C PHE A 171 1.87 1.16 -4.01
N GLN A 172 1.79 1.38 -5.33
CA GLN A 172 2.92 1.20 -6.25
C GLN A 172 4.14 2.01 -5.79
N ARG A 173 3.94 3.29 -5.48
CA ARG A 173 5.03 4.17 -5.03
C ARG A 173 5.68 3.66 -3.74
N VAL A 174 4.87 3.25 -2.77
CA VAL A 174 5.38 2.75 -1.47
C VAL A 174 6.15 1.44 -1.66
N ALA A 175 5.67 0.55 -2.52
CA ALA A 175 6.35 -0.70 -2.83
C ALA A 175 7.71 -0.44 -3.52
N ALA A 176 7.77 0.50 -4.47
CA ALA A 176 9.01 0.91 -5.12
C ALA A 176 10.02 1.52 -4.12
N ASP A 177 9.55 2.45 -3.28
CA ASP A 177 10.38 3.12 -2.27
C ASP A 177 10.94 2.10 -1.25
N ALA A 178 10.10 1.15 -0.81
CA ALA A 178 10.50 0.07 0.09
C ALA A 178 11.52 -0.88 -0.55
N PHE A 179 11.30 -1.29 -1.80
CA PHE A 179 12.24 -2.12 -2.54
C PHE A 179 13.60 -1.42 -2.71
N GLY A 180 13.59 -0.15 -3.15
CA GLY A 180 14.82 0.64 -3.29
C GLY A 180 15.54 0.91 -1.96
N ALA A 181 14.83 0.98 -0.84
CA ALA A 181 15.44 1.03 0.49
C ALA A 181 16.12 -0.30 0.85
N ALA A 182 15.45 -1.43 0.64
CA ALA A 182 16.00 -2.75 0.92
C ALA A 182 17.23 -3.09 0.05
N VAL A 183 17.20 -2.73 -1.23
CA VAL A 183 18.34 -2.90 -2.15
C VAL A 183 19.54 -2.05 -1.70
N ARG A 184 19.31 -0.80 -1.28
CA ARG A 184 20.38 0.05 -0.73
C ARG A 184 20.98 -0.53 0.54
N GLU A 185 20.15 -1.03 1.45
CA GLU A 185 20.62 -1.70 2.66
C GLU A 185 21.48 -2.94 2.34
N ALA A 186 21.07 -3.74 1.36
CA ALA A 186 21.85 -4.89 0.89
C ALA A 186 23.19 -4.46 0.27
N LEU A 187 23.22 -3.36 -0.48
CA LEU A 187 24.43 -2.80 -1.07
C LEU A 187 25.39 -2.25 0.00
N ASP A 188 24.87 -1.55 1.01
CA ASP A 188 25.68 -1.02 2.10
C ASP A 188 26.31 -2.16 2.92
N LYS A 189 25.54 -3.21 3.23
CA LYS A 189 26.05 -4.44 3.84
C LYS A 189 27.13 -5.12 2.99
N PHE A 190 26.93 -5.21 1.68
CA PHE A 190 27.94 -5.75 0.77
C PHE A 190 29.26 -4.96 0.84
N ARG A 191 29.18 -3.63 0.85
CA ARG A 191 30.36 -2.76 0.97
C ARG A 191 31.07 -2.94 2.31
N GLU A 192 30.32 -3.04 3.40
CA GLU A 192 30.86 -3.31 4.73
C GLU A 192 31.58 -4.66 4.78
N GLU A 193 30.97 -5.72 4.24
CA GLU A 193 31.58 -7.04 4.18
C GLU A 193 32.85 -7.03 3.32
N MET A 194 32.82 -6.40 2.15
CA MET A 194 33.99 -6.26 1.27
C MET A 194 35.16 -5.53 1.94
N ASN A 195 34.93 -4.57 2.83
CA ASN A 195 36.01 -3.88 3.55
C ASN A 195 36.76 -4.78 4.54
N SER A 196 36.09 -5.82 5.05
CA SER A 196 36.65 -6.81 5.98
C SER A 196 37.01 -8.13 5.30
N TYR A 197 36.71 -8.23 4.00
CA TYR A 197 36.86 -9.47 3.27
C TYR A 197 38.32 -9.73 2.96
N THR A 198 38.79 -10.89 3.37
CA THR A 198 40.14 -11.37 3.05
C THR A 198 40.02 -12.63 2.20
N LEU A 199 40.76 -12.71 1.10
CA LEU A 199 40.81 -13.87 0.19
C LEU A 199 41.59 -15.06 0.80
N ILE A 200 41.30 -15.40 2.05
CA ILE A 200 41.94 -16.53 2.74
C ILE A 200 41.11 -17.77 2.45
N SER A 201 41.76 -18.79 1.87
CA SER A 201 41.31 -20.16 1.61
C SER A 201 39.88 -20.50 2.07
N ALA A 202 39.03 -20.87 1.11
CA ALA A 202 37.66 -21.34 1.28
C ALA A 202 37.40 -22.02 2.65
N PRO A 203 36.33 -21.64 3.38
CA PRO A 203 36.00 -22.33 4.63
C PRO A 203 35.84 -23.81 4.33
N ALA A 204 36.68 -24.63 4.97
CA ALA A 204 36.62 -26.08 4.88
C ALA A 204 35.31 -26.59 5.52
N VAL A 205 34.22 -26.60 4.75
CA VAL A 205 32.97 -27.26 5.09
C VAL A 205 32.49 -27.87 3.78
N LEU A 206 32.93 -29.07 3.39
CA LEU A 206 32.35 -30.36 3.82
C LEU A 206 33.33 -31.52 3.54
N GLY A 207 34.51 -31.49 4.14
CA GLY A 207 35.49 -32.59 4.13
C GLY A 207 35.36 -33.53 5.32
N GLY A 208 34.16 -33.99 5.70
CA GLY A 208 34.01 -34.98 6.77
C GLY A 208 32.62 -35.06 7.41
N GLY A 209 31.74 -35.88 6.84
CA GLY A 209 30.46 -36.25 7.45
C GLY A 209 29.57 -36.95 6.44
N ALA A 210 29.12 -38.16 6.78
CA ALA A 210 28.38 -39.10 5.95
C ALA A 210 27.27 -38.47 5.08
N GLY A 211 27.11 -39.03 3.87
CA GLY A 211 26.14 -38.60 2.88
C GLY A 211 24.73 -38.43 3.46
N ALA A 212 24.27 -37.18 3.51
CA ALA A 212 22.87 -36.87 3.36
C ALA A 212 22.58 -36.78 1.84
N PRO A 213 21.51 -37.40 1.32
CA PRO A 213 21.15 -37.25 -0.09
C PRO A 213 20.93 -35.76 -0.36
N LEU A 214 21.67 -35.23 -1.33
CA LEU A 214 21.39 -33.93 -1.94
C LEU A 214 19.91 -33.90 -2.34
N PRO A 215 19.13 -32.88 -1.97
CA PRO A 215 17.83 -32.67 -2.59
C PRO A 215 18.10 -32.42 -4.07
N THR A 216 17.74 -33.37 -4.92
CA THR A 216 17.73 -33.18 -6.37
C THR A 216 16.89 -31.95 -6.67
N ALA A 217 17.48 -30.95 -7.33
CA ALA A 217 16.80 -29.75 -7.76
C ALA A 217 15.55 -30.15 -8.58
N GLN A 218 14.37 -29.90 -8.03
CA GLN A 218 13.14 -30.11 -8.78
C GLN A 218 13.07 -29.05 -9.89
N PRO A 219 12.79 -29.43 -11.15
CA PRO A 219 12.61 -28.48 -12.23
C PRO A 219 11.50 -27.49 -11.84
N GLY A 220 11.85 -26.20 -11.75
CA GLY A 220 10.91 -25.14 -11.36
C GLY A 220 11.09 -24.58 -9.94
N THR A 221 12.06 -25.04 -9.15
CA THR A 221 12.40 -24.41 -7.86
C THR A 221 13.56 -23.42 -8.02
N LEU A 222 13.34 -22.14 -7.67
CA LEU A 222 14.37 -21.08 -7.65
C LEU A 222 15.31 -21.28 -6.46
N GLN A 223 16.19 -22.28 -6.53
CA GLN A 223 17.19 -22.52 -5.49
C GLN A 223 18.40 -21.58 -5.67
N PRO A 224 18.85 -20.87 -4.62
CA PRO A 224 20.07 -20.06 -4.67
C PRO A 224 21.31 -20.89 -5.05
N PRO A 225 22.25 -20.36 -5.84
CA PRO A 225 23.48 -21.07 -6.19
C PRO A 225 24.36 -21.32 -4.95
N MET A 226 24.65 -22.58 -4.66
CA MET A 226 25.44 -22.96 -3.47
C MET A 226 26.90 -22.51 -3.53
N VAL A 227 27.44 -22.29 -4.74
CA VAL A 227 28.81 -21.77 -4.98
C VAL A 227 29.02 -20.40 -4.31
N LEU A 228 27.94 -19.62 -4.14
CA LEU A 228 28.03 -18.32 -3.48
C LEU A 228 28.35 -18.42 -1.99
N LEU A 229 28.17 -19.58 -1.35
CA LEU A 229 28.53 -19.79 0.06
C LEU A 229 30.04 -19.72 0.30
N ASP A 230 30.84 -20.00 -0.72
CA ASP A 230 32.30 -19.84 -0.67
C ASP A 230 32.71 -18.35 -0.69
N PHE A 231 31.77 -17.45 -1.04
CA PHE A 231 31.96 -16.00 -1.15
C PHE A 231 30.94 -15.23 -0.31
N PRO A 232 31.17 -15.10 1.02
CA PRO A 232 30.21 -14.47 1.94
C PRO A 232 29.64 -13.13 1.50
N PRO A 233 30.43 -12.18 0.94
CA PRO A 233 29.89 -10.92 0.42
C PRO A 233 28.78 -11.10 -0.62
N LEU A 234 28.98 -12.00 -1.59
CA LEU A 234 28.00 -12.26 -2.64
C LEU A 234 26.76 -12.99 -2.09
N ALA A 235 26.94 -13.94 -1.16
CA ALA A 235 25.84 -14.63 -0.50
C ALA A 235 24.97 -13.68 0.33
N CYS A 236 25.58 -12.79 1.12
CA CYS A 236 24.87 -11.81 1.93
C CYS A 236 24.09 -10.83 1.05
N PHE A 237 24.72 -10.31 -0.01
CA PHE A 237 24.07 -9.44 -0.98
C PHE A 237 22.87 -10.12 -1.64
N LEU A 238 23.04 -11.37 -2.12
CA LEU A 238 21.95 -12.12 -2.73
C LEU A 238 20.79 -12.34 -1.73
N ASN A 239 21.09 -12.70 -0.49
CA ASN A 239 20.08 -12.88 0.54
C ASN A 239 19.29 -11.59 0.81
N GLY A 240 19.97 -10.44 0.85
CA GLY A 240 19.32 -9.14 0.98
C GLY A 240 18.35 -8.85 -0.18
N LEU A 241 18.78 -9.12 -1.43
CA LEU A 241 17.92 -8.97 -2.60
C LEU A 241 16.73 -9.94 -2.59
N LEU A 242 16.93 -11.18 -2.14
CA LEU A 242 15.85 -12.16 -2.02
C LEU A 242 14.79 -11.74 -1.00
N VAL A 243 15.20 -11.14 0.12
CA VAL A 243 14.25 -10.55 1.09
C VAL A 243 13.46 -9.43 0.41
N ALA A 244 14.13 -8.51 -0.29
CA ALA A 244 13.47 -7.42 -1.02
C ALA A 244 12.46 -7.93 -2.07
N PHE A 245 12.82 -8.97 -2.82
CA PHE A 245 11.92 -9.61 -3.79
C PHE A 245 10.72 -10.31 -3.13
N ASN A 246 10.93 -10.97 -2.00
CA ASN A 246 9.85 -11.63 -1.27
C ASN A 246 8.83 -10.64 -0.72
N ASP A 247 9.29 -9.51 -0.18
CA ASP A 247 8.42 -8.44 0.30
C ASP A 247 7.66 -7.77 -0.87
N LEU A 248 8.35 -7.51 -1.97
CA LEU A 248 7.76 -6.91 -3.17
C LEU A 248 6.66 -7.82 -3.77
N ARG A 249 6.86 -9.14 -3.79
CA ARG A 249 5.95 -10.12 -4.39
C ARG A 249 4.50 -9.98 -3.90
N LEU A 250 4.30 -9.58 -2.65
CA LEU A 250 2.97 -9.42 -2.06
C LEU A 250 2.20 -8.21 -2.62
N CYS A 251 2.90 -7.24 -3.20
CA CYS A 251 2.34 -6.04 -3.81
C CYS A 251 3.18 -5.64 -5.05
N CYS A 252 3.24 -6.53 -6.04
CA CYS A 252 4.07 -6.40 -7.24
C CYS A 252 3.25 -6.05 -8.50
N PRO A 253 2.79 -4.79 -8.68
CA PRO A 253 2.15 -4.39 -9.92
C PRO A 253 3.15 -4.44 -11.09
N ILE A 254 2.69 -4.92 -12.25
CA ILE A 254 3.50 -5.01 -13.48
C ILE A 254 4.14 -3.67 -13.88
N ALA A 255 3.50 -2.56 -13.51
CA ALA A 255 3.99 -1.20 -13.73
C ALA A 255 5.33 -0.91 -13.03
N LEU A 256 5.74 -1.70 -12.03
CA LEU A 256 7.04 -1.58 -11.37
C LEU A 256 8.17 -2.31 -12.07
N ALA A 257 7.90 -3.09 -13.13
CA ALA A 257 8.93 -3.91 -13.78
C ALA A 257 10.15 -3.08 -14.20
N GLN A 258 9.93 -1.90 -14.78
CA GLN A 258 11.00 -1.00 -15.19
C GLN A 258 11.74 -0.40 -13.99
N ASP A 259 11.02 0.12 -13.00
CA ASP A 259 11.60 0.76 -11.82
C ASP A 259 12.45 -0.22 -11.01
N VAL A 260 11.95 -1.44 -10.81
CA VAL A 260 12.64 -2.51 -10.07
C VAL A 260 13.87 -3.00 -10.82
N THR A 261 13.76 -3.19 -12.14
CA THR A 261 14.89 -3.61 -12.98
C THR A 261 15.99 -2.54 -13.00
N ALA A 262 15.62 -1.26 -13.17
CA ALA A 262 16.57 -0.15 -13.15
C ALA A 262 17.24 0.01 -11.79
N CYS A 263 16.50 -0.18 -10.69
CA CYS A 263 17.05 -0.17 -9.34
C CYS A 263 18.07 -1.31 -9.14
N LEU A 264 17.76 -2.51 -9.62
CA LEU A 264 18.68 -3.65 -9.52
C LEU A 264 19.93 -3.45 -10.39
N ASP A 265 19.77 -2.99 -11.62
CA ASP A 265 20.87 -2.69 -12.53
C ASP A 265 21.83 -1.66 -11.92
N SER A 266 21.30 -0.57 -11.36
CA SER A 266 22.10 0.43 -10.65
C SER A 266 22.83 -0.18 -9.44
N ALA A 267 22.20 -1.09 -8.69
CA ALA A 267 22.85 -1.73 -7.54
C ALA A 267 23.97 -2.69 -7.98
N LEU A 268 23.76 -3.46 -9.04
CA LEU A 268 24.76 -4.36 -9.61
C LEU A 268 25.96 -3.60 -10.20
N ALA A 269 25.71 -2.44 -10.81
CA ALA A 269 26.78 -1.54 -11.25
C ALA A 269 27.62 -1.04 -10.07
N GLU A 270 27.00 -0.70 -8.93
CA GLU A 270 27.72 -0.31 -7.71
C GLU A 270 28.49 -1.48 -7.07
N VAL A 271 27.94 -2.69 -7.08
CA VAL A 271 28.67 -3.91 -6.67
C VAL A 271 29.90 -4.10 -7.55
N THR A 272 29.76 -3.98 -8.86
CA THR A 272 30.88 -4.11 -9.81
C THR A 272 31.97 -3.06 -9.56
N LYS A 273 31.59 -1.80 -9.30
CA LYS A 273 32.54 -0.74 -8.93
C LYS A 273 33.27 -1.07 -7.62
N THR A 274 32.57 -1.61 -6.64
CA THR A 274 33.14 -2.00 -5.34
C THR A 274 34.14 -3.14 -5.50
N ILE A 275 33.80 -4.18 -6.27
CA ILE A 275 34.70 -5.30 -6.60
C ILE A 275 35.96 -4.81 -7.31
N LEU A 276 35.80 -3.91 -8.28
CA LEU A 276 36.93 -3.32 -9.01
C LEU A 276 37.83 -2.46 -8.10
N ALA A 277 37.24 -1.70 -7.17
CA ALA A 277 37.99 -0.91 -6.21
C ALA A 277 38.79 -1.80 -5.26
N PHE A 278 38.19 -2.91 -4.79
CA PHE A 278 38.87 -3.92 -3.99
C PHE A 278 40.07 -4.53 -4.72
N HIS A 279 39.89 -4.98 -5.98
CA HIS A 279 41.00 -5.49 -6.79
C HIS A 279 42.14 -4.47 -6.91
N ARG A 280 41.82 -3.21 -7.26
CA ARG A 280 42.85 -2.17 -7.41
C ARG A 280 43.61 -1.87 -6.13
N ALA A 281 42.99 -2.04 -4.97
CA ALA A 281 43.64 -1.82 -3.68
C ALA A 281 44.60 -2.97 -3.32
N GLU A 282 44.25 -4.21 -3.67
CA GLU A 282 44.98 -5.41 -3.24
C GLU A 282 45.82 -6.09 -4.35
N GLU A 283 45.71 -5.66 -5.61
CA GLU A 283 46.39 -6.28 -6.77
C GLU A 283 47.91 -6.42 -6.57
N ALA A 284 48.56 -5.45 -5.94
CA ALA A 284 50.01 -5.49 -5.67
C ALA A 284 50.40 -6.46 -4.54
N ALA A 285 49.44 -6.89 -3.72
CA ALA A 285 49.64 -7.75 -2.56
C ALA A 285 49.17 -9.20 -2.78
N PHE A 286 48.44 -9.48 -3.87
CA PHE A 286 47.93 -10.82 -4.16
C PHE A 286 49.02 -11.85 -4.39
N SER A 287 48.91 -12.97 -3.69
CA SER A 287 49.54 -14.23 -4.07
C SER A 287 48.83 -14.85 -5.27
N GLY A 288 49.52 -15.74 -6.01
CA GLY A 288 48.91 -16.44 -7.16
C GLY A 288 47.61 -17.19 -6.82
N ARG A 289 47.49 -17.71 -5.59
CA ARG A 289 46.27 -18.37 -5.09
C ARG A 289 45.14 -17.37 -4.84
N GLU A 290 45.44 -16.20 -4.30
CA GLU A 290 44.43 -15.15 -4.09
C GLU A 290 43.92 -14.59 -5.41
N GLN A 291 44.78 -14.49 -6.42
CA GLN A 291 44.40 -14.10 -7.77
C GLN A 291 43.43 -15.11 -8.42
N GLU A 292 43.66 -16.41 -8.22
CA GLU A 292 42.72 -17.47 -8.65
C GLU A 292 41.39 -17.38 -7.90
N LEU A 293 41.40 -17.19 -6.58
CA LEU A 293 40.17 -17.03 -5.78
C LEU A 293 39.39 -15.77 -6.17
N PHE A 294 40.07 -14.67 -6.46
CA PHE A 294 39.43 -13.45 -6.96
C PHE A 294 38.79 -13.67 -8.33
N THR A 295 39.44 -14.44 -9.21
CA THR A 295 38.86 -14.84 -10.50
C THR A 295 37.60 -15.66 -10.28
N GLN A 296 37.63 -16.65 -9.38
CA GLN A 296 36.45 -17.46 -9.04
C GLN A 296 35.32 -16.61 -8.43
N PHE A 297 35.64 -15.63 -7.58
CA PHE A 297 34.68 -14.68 -7.03
C PHE A 297 33.98 -13.89 -8.16
N CYS A 298 34.75 -13.39 -9.14
CA CYS A 298 34.20 -12.68 -10.29
C CYS A 298 33.34 -13.59 -11.18
N THR A 299 33.78 -14.83 -11.41
CA THR A 299 32.99 -15.84 -12.12
C THR A 299 31.68 -16.12 -11.40
N ALA A 300 31.69 -16.32 -10.09
CA ALA A 300 30.48 -16.56 -9.30
C ALA A 300 29.51 -15.36 -9.35
N PHE A 301 30.03 -14.13 -9.36
CA PHE A 301 29.21 -12.94 -9.57
C PHE A 301 28.53 -12.93 -10.95
N LEU A 302 29.29 -13.19 -12.03
CA LEU A 302 28.81 -13.08 -13.41
C LEU A 302 27.97 -14.28 -13.89
N GLU A 303 28.36 -15.49 -13.53
CA GLU A 303 27.80 -16.74 -14.07
C GLU A 303 26.76 -17.38 -13.14
N ASP A 304 26.83 -17.14 -11.83
CA ASP A 304 25.87 -17.71 -10.87
C ASP A 304 24.86 -16.68 -10.37
N LEU A 305 25.35 -15.55 -9.84
CA LEU A 305 24.49 -14.54 -9.20
C LEU A 305 23.64 -13.78 -10.21
N LEU A 306 24.23 -13.21 -11.27
CA LEU A 306 23.48 -12.44 -12.27
C LEU A 306 22.38 -13.27 -12.97
N PRO A 307 22.65 -14.49 -13.47
CA PRO A 307 21.61 -15.28 -14.13
C PRO A 307 20.53 -15.72 -13.15
N TYR A 308 20.88 -15.98 -11.88
CA TYR A 308 19.89 -16.28 -10.84
C TYR A 308 18.97 -15.09 -10.57
N LEU A 309 19.51 -13.88 -10.41
CA LEU A 309 18.71 -12.67 -10.23
C LEU A 309 17.80 -12.40 -11.44
N ASN A 310 18.30 -12.60 -12.66
CA ASN A 310 17.48 -12.47 -13.87
C ASN A 310 16.31 -13.48 -13.87
N ARG A 311 16.54 -14.73 -13.46
CA ARG A 311 15.44 -15.70 -13.29
C ARG A 311 14.44 -15.25 -12.22
N CYS A 312 14.89 -14.70 -11.09
CA CYS A 312 14.00 -14.14 -10.08
C CYS A 312 13.14 -13.00 -10.65
N LEU A 313 13.73 -12.08 -11.41
CA LEU A 313 13.01 -11.00 -12.09
C LEU A 313 11.97 -11.54 -13.09
N GLN A 314 12.31 -12.56 -13.87
CA GLN A 314 11.36 -13.19 -14.81
C GLN A 314 10.21 -13.90 -14.10
N VAL A 315 10.40 -14.39 -12.88
CA VAL A 315 9.31 -14.95 -12.06
C VAL A 315 8.44 -13.85 -11.46
N LEU A 316 9.02 -12.73 -11.03
CA LEU A 316 8.28 -11.58 -10.50
C LEU A 316 7.51 -10.84 -11.60
N PHE A 317 8.13 -10.69 -12.77
CA PHE A 317 7.58 -10.01 -13.94
C PHE A 317 7.72 -10.91 -15.18
N PRO A 318 6.78 -11.86 -15.38
CA PRO A 318 6.81 -12.75 -16.52
C PRO A 318 6.81 -11.95 -17.84
N PRO A 319 7.75 -12.22 -18.79
CA PRO A 319 7.81 -11.49 -20.05
C PRO A 319 6.51 -11.50 -20.85
N ALA A 320 5.77 -12.61 -20.80
CA ALA A 320 4.45 -12.72 -21.43
C ALA A 320 3.42 -11.72 -20.86
N GLN A 321 3.45 -11.47 -19.54
CA GLN A 321 2.56 -10.49 -18.90
C GLN A 321 2.97 -9.05 -19.23
N ILE A 322 4.28 -8.78 -19.31
CA ILE A 322 4.80 -7.47 -19.75
C ILE A 322 4.37 -7.21 -21.21
N ALA A 323 4.59 -8.17 -22.10
CA ALA A 323 4.24 -8.08 -23.51
C ALA A 323 2.73 -7.86 -23.72
N GLN A 324 1.89 -8.59 -22.97
CA GLN A 324 0.45 -8.38 -22.98
C GLN A 324 0.05 -6.98 -22.50
N ALA A 325 0.70 -6.46 -21.43
CA ALA A 325 0.40 -5.15 -20.87
C ALA A 325 0.85 -3.98 -21.77
N LEU A 326 1.95 -4.15 -22.51
CA LEU A 326 2.45 -3.18 -23.49
C LEU A 326 1.69 -3.21 -24.82
N GLY A 327 0.77 -4.18 -24.98
CA GLY A 327 0.00 -4.38 -26.20
C GLY A 327 0.84 -5.00 -27.30
N GLU A 328 1.07 -6.31 -27.24
CA GLU A 328 1.42 -7.05 -28.45
C GLU A 328 0.33 -6.84 -29.49
N ILE A 329 0.71 -6.17 -30.58
CA ILE A 329 -0.01 -6.12 -31.85
C ILE A 329 -0.01 -7.55 -32.40
N SER A 330 -0.94 -8.38 -31.90
CA SER A 330 -1.22 -9.70 -32.47
C SER A 330 -1.98 -9.52 -33.78
N GLY A 331 -1.26 -9.18 -34.86
CA GLY A 331 -1.85 -8.98 -36.17
C GLY A 331 -0.88 -8.46 -37.21
N LEU A 332 0.11 -9.27 -37.60
CA LEU A 332 0.79 -9.22 -38.89
C LEU A 332 1.47 -10.59 -39.10
N GLY A 333 0.64 -11.54 -39.52
CA GLY A 333 1.00 -12.83 -40.10
C GLY A 333 0.04 -13.11 -41.24
#